data_AF-A0A6V7LY46-F1
#
_entry.id   AF-A0A6V7LY46-F1
#
_cell.length_a   1.000
_cell.length_b   1.000
_cell.length_c   1.000
_cell.angle_alpha   90.00
_cell.angle_beta   90.00
_cell.angle_gamma   90.00
#
_symmetry.space_group_name_H-M   'P 1'
#
loop_
_entity.id
_entity.type
_entity.pdbx_description
1 polymer ?
#
loop_
_entity_poly.entity_id
_entity_poly.type
_entity_poly.pdbx_seq_one_letter_code
_entity_poly.pdbx_strand_id
1 'polypeptide(L)' 'MNQAQVTNLVSKLKFNVQPTYRRLPSPEGPAGRIRKIQKTLTALLKYERIELHYNRADETRGYVDR' A
#
# COMPACT_ATOMS: atom_id res chain seq x y z
N MET A 1 -16.75 -40.59 14.14
CA MET A 1 -15.43 -40.38 13.51
C MET A 1 -14.86 -39.07 14.03
N ASN A 2 -13.68 -39.09 14.63
CA ASN A 2 -13.04 -37.90 15.19
C ASN A 2 -11.95 -37.43 14.21
N GLN A 3 -12.35 -36.68 13.18
CA GLN A 3 -11.43 -36.19 12.15
C GLN A 3 -10.53 -35.11 12.75
N ALA A 4 -9.23 -35.38 12.88
CA ALA A 4 -8.28 -34.36 13.31
C ALA A 4 -8.27 -33.21 12.30
N GLN A 5 -8.41 -31.98 12.79
CA GLN A 5 -8.31 -30.77 11.98
C GLN A 5 -6.86 -30.63 11.50
N VAL A 6 -6.61 -31.00 10.24
CA VAL A 6 -5.27 -31.01 9.60
C VAL A 6 -4.58 -29.65 9.70
N THR A 7 -5.34 -28.56 9.79
CA THR A 7 -4.86 -27.19 9.99
C THR A 7 -4.10 -26.95 11.30
N ASN A 8 -4.27 -27.84 12.29
CA ASN A 8 -3.54 -27.80 13.56
C ASN A 8 -2.22 -28.58 13.52
N LEU A 9 -2.00 -29.40 12.50
CA LEU A 9 -0.79 -30.22 12.33
C LEU A 9 0.32 -29.49 11.58
N VAL A 10 0.04 -28.29 11.05
CA VAL A 10 0.99 -27.48 10.28
C VAL A 10 1.30 -26.18 11.03
N SER A 11 2.58 -25.83 11.12
CA SER A 11 3.03 -24.58 11.72
C SER A 11 2.56 -23.38 10.87
N LYS A 12 1.61 -22.60 11.38
CA LYS A 12 1.21 -21.34 10.73
C LYS A 12 2.27 -20.28 11.01
N LEU A 13 2.86 -19.72 9.96
CA LEU A 13 3.67 -18.51 10.07
C LEU A 13 2.77 -17.33 10.50
N LYS A 14 2.93 -16.87 11.75
CA LYS A 14 2.22 -15.71 12.28
C LYS A 14 3.10 -14.47 12.11
N PHE A 15 3.13 -13.89 10.91
CA PHE A 15 3.76 -12.58 10.70
C PHE A 15 2.70 -11.48 10.73
N ASN A 16 2.93 -10.45 11.54
CA ASN A 16 2.01 -9.33 11.62
C ASN A 16 2.29 -8.38 10.44
N VAL A 17 1.40 -8.33 9.46
CA VAL A 17 1.44 -7.28 8.43
C VAL A 17 0.96 -5.99 9.08
N GLN A 18 1.89 -5.30 9.73
CA GLN A 18 1.62 -3.98 10.28
C GLN A 18 1.20 -3.07 9.11
N PRO A 19 0.13 -2.27 9.25
CA PRO A 19 -0.16 -1.24 8.27
C PRO A 19 1.08 -0.34 8.18
N THR A 20 1.81 -0.44 7.07
CA THR A 20 3.03 0.33 6.85
C THR A 20 2.73 1.81 7.05
N TYR A 21 3.53 2.47 7.88
CA TYR A 21 3.38 3.90 8.17
C TYR A 21 3.28 4.68 6.86
N ARG A 22 2.28 5.55 6.75
CA ARG A 22 2.05 6.36 5.54
C ARG A 22 3.17 7.40 5.45
N ARG A 23 4.04 7.26 4.46
CA ARG A 23 5.29 8.03 4.35
C ARG A 23 5.12 9.38 3.66
N LEU A 24 3.93 9.70 3.13
CA LEU A 24 3.66 10.98 2.48
C LEU A 24 2.95 11.95 3.43
N PRO A 25 3.67 12.83 4.14
CA PRO A 25 3.05 13.84 4.99
C PRO A 25 2.31 14.89 4.17
N SER A 26 1.25 15.45 4.77
CA SER A 26 0.52 16.58 4.20
C SER A 26 0.04 17.50 5.32
N PRO A 27 0.26 18.83 5.22
CA PRO A 27 -0.24 19.80 6.19
C PRO A 27 -1.77 19.73 6.35
N GLU A 28 -2.50 19.48 5.26
CA GLU A 28 -3.96 19.28 5.25
C GLU A 28 -4.39 17.89 5.78
N GLY A 29 -3.48 17.15 6.41
CA GLY A 29 -3.76 15.82 6.96
C GLY A 29 -4.08 14.76 5.89
N PRO A 30 -4.95 13.77 6.20
CA PRO A 30 -5.24 12.65 5.31
C PRO A 30 -5.83 13.05 3.95
N ALA A 31 -6.70 14.06 3.92
CA ALA A 31 -7.35 14.52 2.69
C ALA A 31 -6.35 15.09 1.70
N GLY A 32 -5.43 15.95 2.16
CA GLY A 32 -4.37 16.48 1.31
C GLY A 32 -3.42 15.39 0.80
N ARG A 33 -3.17 14.35 1.58
CA ARG A 33 -2.37 13.19 1.12
C ARG A 33 -3.05 12.49 -0.06
N ILE A 34 -4.36 12.25 0.01
CA ILE A 34 -5.13 11.65 -1.09
C ILE A 34 -5.06 12.53 -2.33
N ARG A 35 -5.22 13.85 -2.20
CA ARG A 35 -5.09 14.80 -3.33
C ARG A 35 -3.71 14.74 -3.97
N LYS A 36 -2.63 14.63 -3.16
CA LYS A 36 -1.27 14.47 -3.67
C LYS A 36 -1.13 13.18 -4.48
N ILE A 37 -1.67 12.06 -3.98
CA ILE A 37 -1.67 10.78 -4.68
C ILE A 37 -2.46 10.87 -5.99
N GLN A 38 -3.68 11.41 -5.97
CA GLN A 38 -4.51 11.60 -7.15
C GLN A 38 -3.78 12.39 -8.24
N LYS A 39 -3.16 13.53 -7.88
CA LYS A 39 -2.39 14.34 -8.83
C LYS A 39 -1.25 13.54 -9.46
N THR A 40 -0.53 12.76 -8.65
CA THR A 40 0.58 11.94 -9.12
C THR A 40 0.09 10.79 -10.00
N LEU A 41 -1.01 10.13 -9.63
CA LEU A 41 -1.62 9.04 -10.39
C LEU A 41 -2.09 9.52 -11.77
N THR A 42 -2.78 10.67 -11.83
CA THR A 42 -3.20 11.28 -13.10
C THR A 42 -2.02 11.58 -14.01
N ALA A 43 -0.93 12.13 -13.45
CA ALA A 43 0.29 12.37 -14.22
C ALA A 43 0.94 11.07 -14.70
N LEU A 44 1.00 10.04 -13.85
CA LEU A 44 1.57 8.75 -14.20
C LEU A 44 0.77 8.07 -15.33
N LEU A 45 -0.56 8.10 -15.28
CA LEU A 45 -1.40 7.53 -16.35
C LEU A 45 -1.24 8.28 -17.68
N LYS A 46 -0.98 9.58 -17.64
CA LYS A 46 -0.79 10.40 -18.85
C LYS A 46 0.57 10.18 -19.50
N TYR A 47 1.63 10.08 -18.69
CA TYR A 47 3.02 10.05 -19.18
C TYR A 47 3.63 8.65 -19.12
N GLU A 48 2.90 7.66 -18.61
CA GLU A 48 3.28 6.25 -18.41
C GLU A 48 4.44 6.02 -17.45
N ARG A 49 5.32 7.01 -17.27
CA ARG A 49 6.47 6.99 -16.36
C ARG A 49 6.78 8.41 -15.89
N ILE A 50 7.00 8.56 -14.60
CA ILE A 50 7.42 9.82 -13.97
C ILE A 50 8.45 9.57 -12.88
N GLU A 51 9.34 10.53 -12.66
CA GLU A 51 10.34 10.50 -11.59
C GLU A 51 9.84 11.26 -10.36
N LEU A 52 10.00 10.65 -9.18
CA LEU A 52 9.44 11.14 -7.93
C LEU A 52 10.35 10.74 -6.76
N HIS A 53 10.23 11.48 -5.65
CA HIS A 53 10.79 11.02 -4.39
C HIS A 53 10.15 9.70 -3.95
N TYR A 54 10.98 8.81 -3.40
CA TYR A 54 10.62 7.45 -3.01
C TYR A 54 9.31 7.37 -2.22
N ASN A 55 9.12 8.18 -1.18
CA ASN A 55 7.90 8.14 -0.36
C ASN A 55 6.62 8.41 -1.15
N ARG A 56 6.67 9.29 -2.14
CA ARG A 56 5.52 9.61 -3.00
C ARG A 56 5.31 8.53 -4.06
N ALA A 57 6.40 8.01 -4.62
CA ALA A 57 6.37 6.94 -5.60
C ALA A 57 5.79 5.65 -5.01
N ASP A 58 6.30 5.24 -3.85
CA ASP A 58 5.91 4.02 -3.13
C ASP A 58 4.43 4.05 -2.73
N GLU A 59 3.94 5.18 -2.18
CA GLU A 59 2.52 5.32 -1.87
C GLU A 59 1.66 5.29 -3.13
N THR A 60 2.04 6.00 -4.20
CA THR A 60 1.24 6.04 -5.44
C THR A 60 1.20 4.70 -6.13
N ARG A 61 2.32 3.95 -6.13
CA ARG A 61 2.41 2.59 -6.68
C ARG A 61 1.35 1.66 -6.09
N GLY A 62 1.13 1.72 -4.79
CA GLY A 62 0.10 0.91 -4.12
C GLY A 62 -1.35 1.19 -4.58
N TYR A 63 -1.60 2.32 -5.26
CA TYR A 63 -2.90 2.64 -5.87
C TYR A 63 -2.97 2.31 -7.37
N VAL A 64 -1.83 2.19 -8.05
CA VAL A 64 -1.75 1.76 -9.45
C VAL A 64 -1.95 0.26 -9.56
N ASP A 65 -1.40 -0.50 -8.61
CA ASP A 65 -1.43 -1.97 -8.61
C ASP A 65 -2.81 -2.56 -8.21
N ARG A 66 -3.81 -1.71 -7.91
CA ARG A 66 -5.17 -2.10 -7.47
C ARG A 66 -6.20 -1.84 -8.55
#